data_AF-A0A1B6I4Z1-F1
#
_entry.id   AF-A0A1B6I4Z1-F1
#
_cell.length_a   1.000
_cell.length_b   1.000
_cell.length_c   1.000
_cell.angle_alpha   90.00
_cell.angle_beta   90.00
_cell.angle_gamma   90.00
#
_symmetry.space_group_name_H-M   'P 1'
#
loop_
_entity.id
_entity.type
_entity.pdbx_description
1 polymer ?
#
loop_
_entity_poly.entity_id
_entity_poly.type
_entity_poly.pdbx_seq_one_letter_code
_entity_poly.pdbx_strand_id
1 'polypeptide(L)'
;MSHFKMSYQDFIQSSFSPLVAVMCSPLVDQICKKNNLSFTEMIQPFCKLNSEASFRDPSGVMISIKNLRINVSDVNSRPPQPTMARKFLNESVSCHINDRTTTLDVGGINLQVPVSVPWFEAWRDTFLQVQFPSDHEFTKHYVACMLVVSSRETSPLDMFVQMGSQLQQMQTISPAKLPKWFSPAVLRYHILLHDNTEG
;
A
#
# COMPACT_ATOMS: atom_id res chain seq x y z
N MET A 1 -22.59 5.98 -16.91
CA MET A 1 -22.40 5.01 -15.80
C MET A 1 -20.90 4.83 -15.55
N SER A 2 -20.45 4.60 -14.32
CA SER A 2 -19.05 4.23 -14.04
C SER A 2 -18.78 2.83 -14.60
N HIS A 3 -17.82 2.72 -15.50
CA HIS A 3 -17.43 1.43 -16.06
C HIS A 3 -16.32 0.87 -15.20
N PHE A 4 -16.68 0.05 -14.21
CA PHE A 4 -15.69 -0.71 -13.46
C PHE A 4 -14.97 -1.67 -14.40
N LYS A 5 -13.68 -1.42 -14.66
CA LYS A 5 -12.80 -2.32 -15.43
C LYS A 5 -12.52 -3.66 -14.71
N MET A 6 -13.04 -3.84 -13.50
CA MET A 6 -12.71 -4.92 -12.58
C MET A 6 -13.93 -5.23 -11.67
N SER A 7 -14.06 -6.45 -11.16
CA SER A 7 -15.18 -6.80 -10.29
C SER A 7 -15.19 -5.99 -8.98
N TYR A 8 -16.36 -5.84 -8.35
CA TYR A 8 -16.46 -5.17 -7.05
C TYR A 8 -15.63 -5.84 -5.96
N GLN A 9 -15.57 -7.18 -5.98
CA GLN A 9 -14.78 -7.96 -5.03
C GLN A 9 -13.29 -7.64 -5.17
N ASP A 10 -12.78 -7.68 -6.41
CA ASP A 10 -11.38 -7.38 -6.68
C ASP A 10 -11.06 -5.91 -6.35
N PHE A 11 -12.00 -4.99 -6.59
CA PHE A 11 -11.84 -3.59 -6.20
C PHE A 11 -11.66 -3.43 -4.69
N ILE A 12 -12.53 -4.04 -3.88
CA ILE A 12 -12.44 -4.00 -2.42
C ILE A 12 -11.12 -4.63 -1.94
N GLN A 13 -10.80 -5.83 -2.42
CA GLN A 13 -9.56 -6.53 -2.05
C GLN A 13 -8.32 -5.71 -2.41
N SER A 14 -8.32 -5.05 -3.57
CA SER A 14 -7.21 -4.21 -4.01
C SER A 14 -7.08 -2.90 -3.23
N SER A 15 -8.20 -2.31 -2.81
CA SER A 15 -8.24 -1.03 -2.10
C SER A 15 -7.78 -1.17 -0.64
N PHE A 16 -8.07 -2.32 -0.03
CA PHE A 16 -7.77 -2.62 1.38
C PHE A 16 -6.77 -3.77 1.52
N SER A 17 -5.87 -3.92 0.55
CA SER A 17 -4.79 -4.91 0.61
C SER A 17 -3.90 -4.66 1.83
N PRO A 18 -3.45 -5.69 2.56
CA PRO A 18 -2.64 -5.53 3.76
C PRO A 18 -1.37 -4.70 3.52
N LEU A 19 -1.05 -3.81 4.46
CA LEU A 19 0.16 -2.99 4.41
C LEU A 19 1.33 -3.67 5.13
N VAL A 20 2.49 -3.71 4.48
CA VAL A 20 3.74 -4.23 5.02
C VAL A 20 4.76 -3.10 5.02
N ALA A 21 5.32 -2.82 6.20
CA ALA A 21 6.39 -1.83 6.34
C ALA A 21 7.70 -2.39 5.78
N VAL A 22 8.56 -1.50 5.29
CA VAL A 22 9.93 -1.83 4.88
C VAL A 22 10.89 -0.92 5.63
N MET A 23 11.94 -1.53 6.17
CA MET A 23 13.11 -0.86 6.73
C MET A 23 14.33 -1.36 5.96
N CYS A 24 15.11 -0.45 5.39
CA CYS A 24 16.33 -0.76 4.66
C CYS A 24 17.56 -0.34 5.46
N SER A 25 18.64 -1.10 5.37
CA SER A 25 19.96 -0.61 5.78
C SER A 25 20.47 0.46 4.80
N PRO A 26 21.37 1.36 5.22
CA PRO A 26 21.89 2.40 4.33
C PRO A 26 22.53 1.86 3.04
N LEU A 27 23.17 0.69 3.10
CA LEU A 27 23.76 0.07 1.91
C LEU A 27 22.69 -0.45 0.93
N VAL A 28 21.53 -0.91 1.42
CA VAL A 28 20.41 -1.30 0.56
C VAL A 28 19.91 -0.11 -0.24
N ASP A 29 19.75 1.05 0.41
CA ASP A 29 19.34 2.28 -0.29
C ASP A 29 20.35 2.68 -1.37
N GLN A 30 21.65 2.54 -1.10
CA GLN A 30 22.69 2.83 -2.09
C GLN A 30 22.63 1.87 -3.29
N ILE A 31 22.42 0.57 -3.05
CA ILE A 31 22.29 -0.44 -4.11
C ILE A 31 21.06 -0.14 -4.98
N CYS A 32 19.88 0.07 -4.36
CA CYS A 32 18.65 0.34 -5.11
C CYS A 32 18.75 1.65 -5.92
N LYS A 33 19.39 2.68 -5.35
CA LYS A 33 19.61 3.98 -6.03
C LYS A 33 20.39 3.89 -7.33
N LYS A 34 21.21 2.84 -7.55
CA LYS A 34 21.85 2.60 -8.85
C LYS A 34 20.82 2.46 -10.00
N ASN A 35 19.61 2.02 -9.67
CA ASN A 35 18.48 1.88 -10.59
C ASN A 35 17.52 3.08 -10.56
N ASN A 36 17.85 4.16 -9.83
CA ASN A 36 16.97 5.30 -9.57
C ASN A 36 15.65 4.93 -8.88
N LEU A 37 15.63 3.84 -8.10
CA LEU A 37 14.47 3.36 -7.38
C LEU A 37 14.83 3.09 -5.91
N SER A 38 13.84 3.20 -5.03
CA SER A 38 13.88 2.64 -3.68
C SER A 38 13.62 1.12 -3.70
N PHE A 39 13.94 0.44 -2.60
CA PHE A 39 13.62 -0.98 -2.48
C PHE A 39 12.11 -1.25 -2.63
N THR A 40 11.26 -0.42 -2.02
CA THR A 40 9.80 -0.56 -2.09
C THR A 40 9.27 -0.44 -3.52
N GLU A 41 9.84 0.45 -4.33
CA GLU A 41 9.47 0.59 -5.74
C GLU A 41 9.96 -0.62 -6.56
N MET A 42 11.16 -1.11 -6.29
CA MET A 42 11.70 -2.30 -6.97
C MET A 42 10.84 -3.55 -6.75
N ILE A 43 10.32 -3.76 -5.54
CA ILE A 43 9.56 -4.97 -5.22
C ILE A 43 8.06 -4.86 -5.56
N GLN A 44 7.56 -3.67 -5.88
CA GLN A 44 6.14 -3.41 -6.12
C GLN A 44 5.51 -4.34 -7.20
N PRO A 45 6.19 -4.68 -8.31
CA PRO A 45 5.65 -5.63 -9.30
C PRO A 45 5.39 -7.03 -8.75
N PHE A 46 6.09 -7.43 -7.69
CA PHE A 46 6.01 -8.76 -7.06
C PHE A 46 5.01 -8.81 -5.90
N CYS A 47 4.35 -7.68 -5.59
CA CYS A 47 3.41 -7.58 -4.47
C CYS A 47 2.00 -8.11 -4.79
N LYS A 48 1.76 -8.60 -6.01
CA LYS A 48 0.51 -9.27 -6.42
C LYS A 48 0.80 -10.70 -6.82
N LEU A 49 0.11 -11.63 -6.17
CA LEU A 49 0.11 -13.03 -6.56
C LEU A 49 -0.77 -13.22 -7.80
N ASN A 50 -0.15 -13.64 -8.91
CA ASN A 50 -0.84 -13.88 -10.18
C ASN A 50 -1.34 -15.33 -10.33
N SER A 51 -0.90 -16.23 -9.46
CA SER A 51 -1.32 -17.63 -9.41
C SER A 51 -2.18 -17.90 -8.18
N GLU A 52 -2.96 -18.97 -8.21
CA GLU A 52 -3.63 -19.45 -6.99
C GLU A 52 -2.57 -20.07 -6.06
N ALA A 53 -2.53 -19.63 -4.81
CA ALA A 53 -1.75 -20.28 -3.76
C ALA A 53 -2.67 -21.14 -2.91
N SER A 54 -2.16 -22.24 -2.37
CA SER A 54 -2.91 -23.07 -1.44
C SER A 54 -2.04 -23.51 -0.28
N PHE A 55 -2.57 -23.48 0.93
CA PHE A 55 -1.89 -23.98 2.12
C PHE A 55 -2.84 -24.83 2.96
N ARG A 56 -2.29 -25.69 3.82
CA ARG A 56 -3.07 -26.40 4.83
C ARG A 56 -3.05 -25.61 6.13
N ASP A 57 -4.22 -25.39 6.70
CA ASP A 57 -4.30 -24.86 8.06
C ASP A 57 -3.90 -25.94 9.10
N PRO A 58 -3.78 -25.60 10.39
CA PRO A 58 -3.45 -26.56 11.44
C PRO A 58 -4.46 -27.71 11.60
N SER A 59 -5.69 -27.56 11.09
CA SER A 59 -6.70 -28.61 11.09
C SER A 59 -6.60 -29.55 9.87
N GLY A 60 -5.69 -29.26 8.93
CA GLY A 60 -5.48 -30.01 7.70
C GLY A 60 -6.37 -29.58 6.54
N VAL A 61 -7.20 -28.54 6.72
CA VAL A 61 -8.08 -28.00 5.66
C VAL A 61 -7.24 -27.24 4.66
N MET A 62 -7.41 -27.57 3.37
CA MET A 62 -6.79 -26.84 2.27
C MET A 62 -7.50 -25.50 2.07
N ILE A 63 -6.78 -24.40 2.23
CA ILE A 63 -7.24 -23.04 1.98
C ILE A 63 -6.60 -22.54 0.69
N SER A 64 -7.44 -22.19 -0.29
CA SER A 64 -7.02 -21.54 -1.53
C SER A 64 -7.05 -20.02 -1.39
N ILE A 65 -5.95 -19.35 -1.71
CA ILE A 65 -5.83 -17.91 -1.79
C ILE A 65 -5.74 -17.49 -3.26
N LYS A 66 -6.71 -16.65 -3.67
CA LYS A 66 -6.77 -16.04 -5.01
C LYS A 66 -6.56 -14.55 -4.90
N ASN A 67 -5.91 -13.95 -5.91
CA ASN A 67 -5.73 -12.51 -6.05
C ASN A 67 -5.10 -11.80 -4.83
N LEU A 68 -4.24 -12.49 -4.07
CA LEU A 68 -3.56 -11.88 -2.93
C LEU A 68 -2.69 -10.73 -3.41
N ARG A 69 -2.93 -9.55 -2.84
CA ARG A 69 -2.09 -8.38 -3.01
C ARG A 69 -1.67 -7.90 -1.63
N ILE A 70 -0.42 -7.47 -1.53
CA ILE A 70 0.08 -6.70 -0.40
C ILE A 70 0.51 -5.32 -0.90
N ASN A 71 0.47 -4.33 -0.02
CA ASN A 71 1.04 -3.01 -0.27
C ASN A 71 2.28 -2.85 0.59
N VAL A 72 3.41 -2.55 -0.03
CA VAL A 72 4.67 -2.30 0.67
C VAL A 72 4.94 -0.81 0.72
N SER A 73 5.43 -0.32 1.85
CA SER A 73 5.77 1.08 2.02
C SER A 73 6.91 1.26 3.00
N ASP A 74 7.69 2.32 2.82
CA ASP A 74 8.73 2.69 3.77
C ASP A 74 8.10 2.97 5.14
N VAL A 75 8.72 2.47 6.22
CA VAL A 75 8.25 2.66 7.60
C VAL A 75 8.11 4.15 7.98
N ASN A 76 8.92 5.00 7.35
CA ASN A 76 8.95 6.45 7.55
C ASN A 76 8.01 7.20 6.61
N SER A 77 7.34 6.53 5.67
CA SER A 77 6.32 7.17 4.85
C SER A 77 5.24 7.79 5.74
N ARG A 78 4.76 8.97 5.34
CA ARG A 78 3.72 9.69 6.05
C ARG A 78 2.57 9.97 5.08
N PRO A 79 1.32 9.73 5.50
CA PRO A 79 0.17 10.16 4.72
C PRO A 79 0.22 11.70 4.56
N PRO A 80 -0.38 12.23 3.48
CA PRO A 80 -0.45 13.67 3.29
C PRO A 80 -1.20 14.34 4.44
N GLN A 81 -0.74 15.54 4.82
CA GLN A 81 -1.43 16.35 5.83
C GLN A 81 -2.85 16.69 5.36
N PRO A 82 -3.83 16.88 6.28
CA PRO A 82 -5.24 17.10 5.90
C PRO A 82 -5.49 18.23 4.91
N THR A 83 -4.69 19.31 4.96
CA THR A 83 -4.78 20.42 4.00
C THR A 83 -4.33 20.00 2.60
N MET A 84 -3.26 19.22 2.50
CA MET A 84 -2.76 18.70 1.23
C MET A 84 -3.68 17.60 0.67
N ALA A 85 -4.21 16.72 1.54
CA ALA A 85 -5.22 15.73 1.15
C ALA A 85 -6.47 16.40 0.55
N ARG A 86 -6.97 17.49 1.17
CA ARG A 86 -8.09 18.28 0.62
C ARG A 86 -7.76 18.89 -0.75
N LYS A 87 -6.53 19.38 -0.92
CA LYS A 87 -6.07 19.89 -2.22
C LYS A 87 -6.10 18.80 -3.30
N PHE A 88 -5.56 17.62 -3.01
CA PHE A 88 -5.61 16.48 -3.93
C PHE A 88 -7.04 16.06 -4.29
N LEU A 89 -7.94 16.03 -3.31
CA LEU A 89 -9.35 15.74 -3.56
C LEU A 89 -9.99 16.79 -4.49
N ASN A 90 -9.73 18.07 -4.28
CA ASN A 90 -10.26 19.13 -5.14
C ASN A 90 -9.67 19.05 -6.57
N GLU A 91 -8.38 18.78 -6.70
CA GLU A 91 -7.70 18.60 -8.00
C GLU A 91 -8.26 17.39 -8.75
N SER A 92 -8.48 16.27 -8.06
CA SER A 92 -9.03 15.05 -8.69
C SER A 92 -10.38 15.28 -9.37
N VAL A 93 -11.23 16.13 -8.79
CA VAL A 93 -12.53 16.52 -9.38
C VAL A 93 -12.33 17.50 -10.52
N SER A 94 -11.50 18.53 -10.31
CA SER A 94 -11.32 19.63 -11.26
C SER A 94 -10.66 19.19 -12.57
N CYS A 95 -9.79 18.18 -12.52
CA CYS A 95 -9.05 17.69 -13.69
C CYS A 95 -9.81 16.63 -14.53
N HIS A 96 -10.95 16.12 -14.06
CA HIS A 96 -11.62 14.96 -14.65
C HIS A 96 -13.08 15.24 -14.98
N ILE A 97 -13.34 16.22 -15.86
CA ILE A 97 -14.69 16.58 -16.31
C ILE A 97 -15.04 15.77 -17.57
N ASN A 98 -16.32 15.44 -17.74
CA ASN A 98 -16.84 14.88 -18.98
C ASN A 98 -17.90 15.82 -19.57
N ASP A 99 -17.57 16.44 -20.69
CA ASP A 99 -18.45 17.39 -21.39
C ASP A 99 -19.55 16.72 -22.21
N ARG A 100 -19.50 15.38 -22.38
CA ARG A 100 -20.51 14.66 -23.16
C ARG A 100 -21.74 14.38 -22.30
N THR A 101 -22.90 14.84 -22.76
CA THR A 101 -24.19 14.58 -22.13
C THR A 101 -25.06 13.64 -22.97
N THR A 102 -26.01 12.99 -22.31
CA THR A 102 -27.13 12.27 -22.92
C THR A 102 -28.44 12.79 -22.35
N THR A 103 -29.52 12.66 -23.11
CA THR A 103 -30.85 13.04 -22.66
C THR A 103 -31.48 11.90 -21.85
N LEU A 104 -32.09 12.22 -20.72
CA LEU A 104 -32.83 11.27 -19.89
C LEU A 104 -34.21 11.86 -19.58
N ASP A 105 -35.27 11.12 -19.92
CA ASP A 105 -36.64 11.50 -19.62
C ASP A 105 -36.98 11.06 -18.19
N VAL A 106 -37.27 12.03 -17.31
CA VAL A 106 -37.77 11.80 -15.96
C VAL A 106 -39.12 12.49 -15.82
N GLY A 107 -40.19 11.71 -15.94
CA GLY A 107 -41.56 12.22 -15.73
C GLY A 107 -41.98 13.29 -16.73
N GLY A 108 -41.53 13.21 -17.98
CA GLY A 108 -41.82 14.18 -19.04
C GLY A 108 -40.84 15.35 -19.12
N ILE A 109 -39.81 15.37 -18.26
CA ILE A 109 -38.74 16.36 -18.28
C ILE A 109 -37.50 15.73 -18.93
N ASN A 110 -37.06 16.31 -20.05
CA ASN A 110 -35.82 15.92 -20.71
C ASN A 110 -34.62 16.58 -20.03
N LEU A 111 -33.85 15.82 -19.26
CA LEU A 111 -32.65 16.27 -18.58
C LEU A 111 -31.39 15.92 -19.38
N GLN A 112 -30.46 16.88 -19.51
CA GLN A 112 -29.12 16.61 -20.02
C GLN A 112 -28.23 16.14 -18.86
N VAL A 113 -27.79 14.89 -18.90
CA VAL A 113 -26.94 14.29 -17.85
C VAL A 113 -25.61 13.82 -18.45
N PRO A 114 -24.48 13.95 -17.74
CA PRO A 114 -23.20 13.43 -18.20
C PRO A 114 -23.25 11.92 -18.49
N VAL A 115 -22.66 11.48 -19.60
CA VAL A 115 -22.64 10.06 -19.97
C VAL A 115 -21.79 9.22 -19.01
N SER A 116 -20.79 9.82 -18.38
CA SER A 116 -19.97 9.21 -17.34
C SER A 116 -19.53 10.23 -16.28
N VAL A 117 -19.01 9.74 -15.17
CA VAL A 117 -18.60 10.54 -14.00
C VAL A 117 -17.11 10.28 -13.66
N PRO A 118 -16.17 10.62 -14.57
CA PRO A 118 -14.75 10.32 -14.35
C PRO A 118 -14.17 11.05 -13.12
N TRP A 119 -14.69 12.24 -12.80
CA TRP A 119 -14.38 12.95 -11.56
C TRP A 119 -14.62 12.10 -10.32
N PHE A 120 -15.68 11.27 -10.30
CA PHE A 120 -16.02 10.47 -9.14
C PHE A 120 -15.04 9.31 -8.96
N GLU A 121 -14.62 8.68 -10.06
CA GLU A 121 -13.62 7.62 -10.03
C GLU A 121 -12.28 8.17 -9.56
N ALA A 122 -11.83 9.29 -10.15
CA ALA A 122 -10.60 9.96 -9.73
C ALA A 122 -10.64 10.42 -8.26
N TRP A 123 -11.75 11.01 -7.83
CA TRP A 123 -11.95 11.43 -6.44
C TRP A 123 -11.96 10.26 -5.48
N ARG A 124 -12.67 9.16 -5.80
CA ARG A 124 -12.72 7.95 -4.96
C ARG A 124 -11.33 7.34 -4.81
N ASP A 125 -10.61 7.19 -5.92
CA ASP A 125 -9.28 6.59 -5.91
C ASP A 125 -8.30 7.48 -5.10
N THR A 126 -8.40 8.81 -5.27
CA THR A 126 -7.67 9.78 -4.45
C THR A 126 -8.05 9.67 -2.98
N PHE A 127 -9.35 9.60 -2.67
CA PHE A 127 -9.88 9.48 -1.31
C PHE A 127 -9.27 8.29 -0.60
N LEU A 128 -9.26 7.11 -1.24
CA LEU A 128 -8.68 5.89 -0.68
C LEU A 128 -7.15 5.97 -0.48
N GLN A 129 -6.45 6.77 -1.28
CA GLN A 129 -5.00 6.96 -1.17
C GLN A 129 -4.62 7.95 -0.06
N VAL A 130 -5.39 9.03 0.13
CA VAL A 130 -5.05 10.12 1.06
C VAL A 130 -5.58 9.93 2.48
N GLN A 131 -6.29 8.82 2.76
CA GLN A 131 -6.84 8.57 4.10
C GLN A 131 -5.74 8.54 5.15
N PHE A 132 -5.96 9.28 6.23
CA PHE A 132 -5.07 9.29 7.38
C PHE A 132 -5.38 8.09 8.28
N PRO A 133 -4.40 7.29 8.72
CA PRO A 133 -4.62 6.15 9.61
C PRO A 133 -5.24 6.59 10.93
N SER A 134 -6.40 6.02 11.28
CA SER A 134 -7.13 6.30 12.53
C SER A 134 -6.93 5.20 13.57
N ASP A 135 -6.96 5.53 14.87
CA ASP A 135 -6.80 4.55 15.97
C ASP A 135 -7.91 3.50 16.04
N HIS A 136 -9.05 3.75 15.39
CA HIS A 136 -10.24 2.89 15.46
C HIS A 136 -10.47 2.08 14.19
N GLU A 137 -9.52 2.06 13.25
CA GLU A 137 -9.62 1.29 12.01
C GLU A 137 -8.26 0.75 11.58
N PHE A 138 -8.22 -0.48 11.06
CA PHE A 138 -6.97 -1.20 10.82
C PHE A 138 -6.55 -1.24 9.35
N THR A 139 -7.25 -0.55 8.44
CA THR A 139 -7.04 -0.71 6.99
C THR A 139 -5.71 -0.14 6.51
N LYS A 140 -5.13 0.80 7.26
CA LYS A 140 -3.81 1.41 6.99
C LYS A 140 -2.76 1.06 8.05
N HIS A 141 -3.01 0.02 8.85
CA HIS A 141 -2.05 -0.45 9.86
C HIS A 141 -1.09 -1.46 9.24
N TYR A 142 0.20 -1.35 9.56
CA TYR A 142 1.17 -2.34 9.11
C TYR A 142 0.95 -3.67 9.83
N VAL A 143 0.76 -4.75 9.06
CA VAL A 143 0.57 -6.11 9.57
C VAL A 143 1.87 -6.89 9.71
N ALA A 144 2.94 -6.40 9.07
CA ALA A 144 4.28 -6.97 9.09
C ALA A 144 5.32 -5.89 8.77
N CYS A 145 6.60 -6.22 9.01
CA CYS A 145 7.74 -5.41 8.63
C CYS A 145 8.81 -6.27 7.95
N MET A 146 9.32 -5.82 6.81
CA MET A 146 10.51 -6.35 6.14
C MET A 146 11.73 -5.56 6.63
N LEU A 147 12.67 -6.25 7.26
CA LEU A 147 14.00 -5.72 7.56
C LEU A 147 14.91 -6.17 6.43
N VAL A 148 15.41 -5.22 5.65
CA VAL A 148 16.21 -5.48 4.45
C VAL A 148 17.63 -5.01 4.70
N VAL A 149 18.58 -5.93 4.65
CA VAL A 149 19.99 -5.68 4.95
C VAL A 149 20.84 -6.14 3.78
N SER A 150 21.87 -5.37 3.44
CA SER A 150 22.80 -5.74 2.37
C SER A 150 23.74 -6.88 2.80
N SER A 151 24.03 -7.81 1.90
CA SER A 151 25.08 -8.80 2.10
C SER A 151 26.49 -8.19 2.18
N ARG A 152 26.62 -6.89 1.88
CA ARG A 152 27.87 -6.12 1.96
C ARG A 152 28.09 -5.45 3.31
N GLU A 153 27.12 -5.52 4.22
CA GLU A 153 27.36 -5.07 5.59
C GLU A 153 28.50 -5.89 6.21
N THR A 154 29.35 -5.24 7.00
CA THR A 154 30.43 -5.91 7.72
C THR A 154 29.91 -6.96 8.70
N SER A 155 28.76 -6.68 9.32
CA SER A 155 28.02 -7.61 10.15
C SER A 155 26.51 -7.50 9.88
N PRO A 156 25.98 -8.26 8.91
CA PRO A 156 24.55 -8.21 8.57
C PRO A 156 23.65 -8.65 9.73
N LEU A 157 24.11 -9.57 10.57
CA LEU A 157 23.37 -10.05 11.74
C LEU A 157 23.21 -8.95 12.78
N ASP A 158 24.27 -8.20 13.08
CA ASP A 158 24.17 -7.08 14.03
C ASP A 158 23.25 -5.98 13.50
N MET A 159 23.29 -5.74 12.18
CA MET A 159 22.36 -4.81 11.52
C MET A 159 20.90 -5.25 11.69
N PHE A 160 20.59 -6.53 11.49
CA PHE A 160 19.24 -7.05 11.75
C PHE A 160 18.81 -6.89 13.21
N VAL A 161 19.69 -7.17 14.17
CA VAL A 161 19.41 -6.97 15.60
C VAL A 161 19.12 -5.49 15.90
N GLN A 162 19.95 -4.59 15.38
CA GLN A 162 19.77 -3.15 15.53
C GLN A 162 18.41 -2.70 14.96
N MET A 163 18.11 -3.06 13.71
CA MET A 163 16.84 -2.68 13.06
C MET A 163 15.63 -3.30 13.77
N GLY A 164 15.75 -4.52 14.28
CA GLY A 164 14.73 -5.18 15.08
C GLY A 164 14.43 -4.43 16.39
N SER A 165 15.48 -3.92 17.05
CA SER A 165 15.33 -3.09 18.26
C SER A 165 14.63 -1.76 17.96
N GLN A 166 14.99 -1.11 16.84
CA GLN A 166 14.35 0.13 16.38
C GLN A 166 12.87 -0.10 16.05
N LEU A 167 12.54 -1.21 15.39
CA LEU A 167 11.16 -1.60 15.10
C LEU A 167 10.35 -1.78 16.38
N GLN A 168 10.90 -2.48 17.38
CA GLN A 168 10.24 -2.66 18.66
C GLN A 168 9.98 -1.32 19.36
N GLN A 169 10.97 -0.41 19.36
CA GLN A 169 10.79 0.93 19.92
C GLN A 169 9.62 1.65 19.23
N MET A 170 9.54 1.62 17.90
CA MET A 170 8.44 2.22 17.14
C MET A 170 7.06 1.66 17.51
N GLN A 171 6.97 0.38 17.89
CA GLN A 171 5.72 -0.29 18.28
C GLN A 171 5.30 0.01 19.73
N THR A 172 6.25 0.32 20.61
CA THR A 172 6.00 0.55 22.04
C THR A 172 5.73 2.00 22.43
N ILE A 173 5.90 2.96 21.50
CA ILE A 173 5.69 4.38 21.79
C ILE A 173 4.22 4.65 22.18
N SER A 174 4.03 5.29 23.33
CA SER A 174 2.73 5.76 23.82
C SER A 174 2.75 7.29 24.03
N PRO A 175 1.75 8.05 23.54
CA PRO A 175 0.60 7.58 22.76
C PRO A 175 1.02 7.09 21.37
N ALA A 176 0.23 6.19 20.77
CA ALA A 176 0.56 5.57 19.48
C ALA A 176 0.74 6.63 18.38
N LYS A 177 1.96 6.75 17.85
CA LYS A 177 2.30 7.67 16.75
C LYS A 177 2.30 6.95 15.41
N LEU A 178 2.51 7.69 14.33
CA LEU A 178 2.79 7.10 13.03
C LEU A 178 4.20 6.46 13.02
N PRO A 179 4.38 5.33 12.31
CA PRO A 179 3.32 4.57 11.63
C PRO A 179 2.45 3.77 12.60
N LYS A 180 1.21 3.45 12.19
CA LYS A 180 0.31 2.61 12.97
C LYS A 180 0.56 1.12 12.69
N TRP A 181 0.52 0.32 13.74
CA TRP A 181 0.82 -1.11 13.71
C TRP A 181 -0.42 -1.92 14.06
N PHE A 182 -0.69 -2.99 13.32
CA PHE A 182 -1.87 -3.82 13.54
C PHE A 182 -1.85 -4.49 14.92
N SER A 183 -0.66 -4.83 15.40
CA SER A 183 -0.43 -5.36 16.75
C SER A 183 0.89 -4.83 17.31
N PRO A 184 1.12 -4.91 18.64
CA PRO A 184 2.41 -4.56 19.25
C PRO A 184 3.57 -5.46 18.83
N ALA A 185 3.29 -6.59 18.17
CA ALA A 185 4.27 -7.59 17.77
C ALA A 185 3.94 -8.12 16.37
N VAL A 186 4.11 -7.27 15.36
CA VAL A 186 3.88 -7.67 13.95
C VAL A 186 4.95 -8.66 13.48
N LEU A 187 4.61 -9.41 12.43
CA LEU A 187 5.54 -10.35 11.80
C LEU A 187 6.77 -9.61 11.24
N ARG A 188 7.95 -10.21 11.43
CA ARG A 188 9.24 -9.65 10.98
C ARG A 188 9.85 -10.57 9.93
N TYR A 189 10.10 -10.05 8.74
CA TYR A 189 10.78 -10.76 7.65
C TYR A 189 12.19 -10.21 7.50
N HIS A 190 13.21 -11.06 7.68
CA HIS A 190 14.60 -10.67 7.49
C HIS A 190 15.01 -11.02 6.06
N ILE A 191 15.41 -10.01 5.30
CA ILE A 191 15.76 -10.12 3.89
C ILE A 191 17.22 -9.70 3.73
N LEU A 192 18.05 -10.62 3.25
CA LEU A 192 19.43 -10.33 2.87
C LEU A 192 19.47 -10.02 1.38
N LEU A 193 19.79 -8.77 1.03
CA LEU A 193 19.89 -8.31 -0.35
C LEU A 193 21.34 -8.43 -0.84
N HIS A 194 21.52 -9.11 -1.98
CA HIS A 194 22.81 -9.23 -2.64
C HIS A 194 22.78 -8.51 -4.00
N ASP A 195 23.80 -7.68 -4.25
CA ASP A 195 23.99 -7.01 -5.54
C ASP A 195 24.94 -7.84 -6.42
N ASN A 196 24.40 -8.45 -7.47
CA ASN A 196 25.14 -9.35 -8.36
C ASN A 196 26.05 -8.62 -9.36
N THR A 197 26.07 -7.28 -9.38
CA THR A 197 26.90 -6.50 -10.32
C THR A 197 28.30 -6.18 -9.80
N GLU A 198 28.55 -6.39 -8.51
CA GLU A 198 29.85 -6.14 -7.86
C GLU A 198 30.41 -7.41 -7.18
N GLY A 199 30.12 -8.59 -7.77
CA GLY A 199 30.61 -9.90 -7.32
C GLY A 199 31.87 -10.37 -8.05
#